data_AF-A0A9R1Q0P5-F1
#
_entry.id   AF-A0A9R1Q0P5-F1
#
_cell.length_a   1.000
_cell.length_b   1.000
_cell.length_c   1.000
_cell.angle_alpha   90.00
_cell.angle_beta   90.00
_cell.angle_gamma   90.00
#
_symmetry.space_group_name_H-M   'P 1'
#
loop_
_entity.id
_entity.type
_entity.pdbx_description
1 polymer ?
#
loop_
_entity_poly.entity_id
_entity_poly.type
_entity_poly.pdbx_seq_one_letter_code
_entity_poly.pdbx_strand_id
1 'polypeptide(L)'
;MLRSRPRASRAISTRSTQPPSRGSARHTAPPSSSIGDGDCCIAHRVFSGILRSDVTCTNCGFSSTTFEPCMDISLDLDSGHNNYLGVANPKPHARNGERSVAGMSSKVSTLMRCLERFTRAERLDAEQKYFCERCKERQESLKQMSIRRLPLVSCFHIKRFEHSTVKKMSRKVDHSLQFPFSLDMTPYLSSSILRSRYGNRIFPSEACDPDAVSELPSEFEIFAVITHSGKLDAGHYVTYLRLNNQWYRCDDAWVTRVDEHTVRSSQAYMLFYVQKTLYYKACERAAAE
;
A
#
# COMPACT_ATOMS: atom_id res chain seq x y z
N MET A 1 2.38 18.56 44.37
CA MET A 1 3.62 17.76 44.44
C MET A 1 3.69 16.83 43.25
N LEU A 2 4.55 17.13 42.27
CA LEU A 2 5.39 16.16 41.55
C LEU A 2 6.33 16.98 40.68
N ARG A 3 7.61 16.90 41.03
CA ARG A 3 8.68 17.81 40.62
C ARG A 3 9.21 17.41 39.25
N SER A 4 9.41 18.41 38.41
CA SER A 4 10.30 18.40 37.25
C SER A 4 11.77 18.22 37.70
N ARG A 5 12.53 17.37 36.98
CA ARG A 5 14.00 17.32 37.02
C ARG A 5 14.57 16.96 35.63
N PRO A 6 15.81 17.39 35.32
CA PRO A 6 16.12 18.07 34.05
C PRO A 6 17.13 17.34 33.14
N ARG A 7 17.29 17.92 31.94
CA ARG A 7 18.36 17.70 30.95
C ARG A 7 19.75 17.53 31.58
N ALA A 8 20.49 16.53 31.11
CA ALA A 8 21.93 16.44 31.26
C ALA A 8 22.60 16.59 29.89
N SER A 9 23.40 17.65 29.74
CA SER A 9 24.37 17.85 28.67
C SER A 9 25.68 17.15 29.06
N ARG A 10 26.30 16.44 28.12
CA ARG A 10 27.72 16.07 28.20
C ARG A 10 28.37 16.26 26.84
N ALA A 11 29.44 17.05 26.83
CA ALA A 11 30.36 17.25 25.73
C ALA A 11 31.70 16.55 26.04
N ILE A 12 32.59 16.55 25.03
CA ILE A 12 34.03 16.17 25.04
C ILE A 12 34.23 14.65 24.76
N SER A 13 35.07 14.16 23.84
CA SER A 13 36.35 14.65 23.27
C SER A 13 36.63 14.06 21.89
N THR A 14 37.40 14.81 21.09
CA THR A 14 38.05 14.37 19.86
C THR A 14 39.27 13.49 20.16
N ARG A 15 39.47 12.40 19.40
CA ARG A 15 40.81 11.84 19.17
C ARG A 15 40.89 11.08 17.84
N SER A 16 41.76 11.63 16.99
CA SER A 16 42.31 11.07 15.75
C SER A 16 42.99 9.71 16.00
N THR A 17 42.73 8.72 15.14
CA THR A 17 43.66 7.62 14.87
C THR A 17 43.53 7.18 13.40
N GLN A 18 44.66 7.21 12.69
CA GLN A 18 44.89 6.68 11.34
C GLN A 18 44.98 5.13 11.33
N PRO A 19 44.88 4.47 10.16
CA PRO A 19 44.61 3.03 10.06
C PRO A 19 45.90 2.20 10.04
N PRO A 20 45.89 0.94 10.50
CA PRO A 20 46.98 0.00 10.22
C PRO A 20 46.74 -0.80 8.93
N SER A 21 47.86 -1.23 8.39
CA SER A 21 48.12 -1.81 7.07
C SER A 21 47.80 -3.29 6.91
N ARG A 22 47.48 -3.63 5.65
CA ARG A 22 47.61 -4.91 4.91
C ARG A 22 48.07 -6.17 5.68
N GLY A 23 47.19 -7.16 5.73
CA GLY A 23 47.49 -8.59 5.96
C GLY A 23 46.62 -9.46 5.05
N SER A 24 47.22 -10.46 4.42
CA SER A 24 46.69 -11.24 3.29
C SER A 24 45.78 -12.40 3.72
N ALA A 25 44.76 -12.64 2.88
CA ALA A 25 44.06 -13.89 2.56
C ALA A 25 43.53 -14.81 3.69
N ARG A 26 42.20 -14.88 3.76
CA ARG A 26 41.43 -16.14 3.70
C ARG A 26 40.02 -15.84 3.20
N HIS A 27 39.71 -16.31 1.99
CA HIS A 27 38.36 -16.33 1.44
C HIS A 27 37.51 -17.33 2.23
N THR A 28 36.83 -16.86 3.27
CA THR A 28 35.61 -17.50 3.75
C THR A 28 34.45 -16.98 2.91
N ALA A 29 33.92 -17.84 2.06
CA ALA A 29 32.67 -17.60 1.35
C ALA A 29 31.58 -17.19 2.38
N PRO A 30 30.77 -16.16 2.10
CA PRO A 30 29.61 -15.89 2.94
C PRO A 30 28.68 -17.11 2.88
N PRO A 31 28.04 -17.49 4.00
CA PRO A 31 27.06 -18.57 3.98
C PRO A 31 26.00 -18.22 2.95
N SER A 32 25.68 -19.18 2.09
CA SER A 32 24.58 -19.12 1.15
C SER A 32 23.31 -18.74 1.91
N SER A 33 22.94 -17.46 1.85
CA SER A 33 21.62 -17.02 2.26
C SER A 33 20.64 -17.68 1.31
N SER A 34 19.93 -18.68 1.81
CA SER A 34 18.76 -19.25 1.16
C SER A 34 17.76 -18.13 0.88
N ILE A 35 17.82 -17.58 -0.33
CA ILE A 35 16.76 -16.80 -0.95
C ILE A 35 15.75 -17.86 -1.44
N GLY A 36 14.50 -17.74 -0.99
CA GLY A 36 13.44 -18.74 -1.17
C GLY A 36 13.23 -19.48 0.16
N ASP A 37 12.09 -19.35 0.81
CA ASP A 37 10.85 -19.84 0.25
C ASP A 37 9.64 -19.14 0.92
N GLY A 38 8.77 -18.55 0.12
CA GLY A 38 7.49 -17.97 0.56
C GLY A 38 6.46 -19.02 1.01
N ASP A 39 6.87 -20.28 1.13
CA ASP A 39 6.01 -21.44 1.36
C ASP A 39 6.15 -22.08 2.75
N CYS A 40 6.79 -21.43 3.72
CA CYS A 40 7.06 -22.07 5.02
C CYS A 40 5.80 -22.36 5.86
N CYS A 41 4.66 -21.71 5.59
CA CYS A 41 3.39 -21.99 6.24
C CYS A 41 2.19 -21.48 5.43
N ILE A 42 0.98 -21.90 5.81
CA ILE A 42 -0.27 -21.48 5.16
C ILE A 42 -0.42 -19.95 5.08
N ALA A 43 0.04 -19.22 6.11
CA ALA A 43 -0.06 -17.77 6.13
C ALA A 43 0.74 -17.15 4.99
N HIS A 44 2.00 -17.56 4.79
CA HIS A 44 2.81 -17.04 3.69
C HIS A 44 2.28 -17.49 2.32
N ARG A 45 1.84 -18.74 2.19
CA ARG A 45 1.30 -19.26 0.93
C ARG A 45 0.03 -18.53 0.47
N VAL A 46 -0.83 -18.14 1.42
CA VAL A 46 -2.13 -17.55 1.12
C VAL A 46 -2.08 -16.03 1.06
N PHE A 47 -1.40 -15.39 2.02
CA PHE A 47 -1.46 -13.94 2.21
C PHE A 47 -0.18 -13.20 1.84
N SER A 48 0.95 -13.89 1.61
CA SER A 48 2.19 -13.20 1.26
C SER A 48 2.19 -12.75 -0.20
N GLY A 49 2.28 -11.44 -0.39
CA GLY A 49 2.63 -10.79 -1.65
C GLY A 49 4.04 -10.22 -1.62
N ILE A 50 4.46 -9.63 -2.74
CA ILE A 50 5.72 -8.87 -2.84
C ILE A 50 5.40 -7.49 -3.43
N LEU A 51 5.79 -6.44 -2.73
CA LEU A 51 5.80 -5.07 -3.22
C LEU A 51 7.15 -4.76 -3.87
N ARG A 52 7.11 -3.91 -4.90
CA ARG A 52 8.27 -3.30 -5.52
C ARG A 52 8.28 -1.81 -5.22
N SER A 53 9.38 -1.31 -4.69
CA SER A 53 9.65 0.10 -4.42
C SER A 53 10.73 0.59 -5.38
N ASP A 54 10.39 1.54 -6.25
CA ASP A 54 11.34 2.18 -7.15
C ASP A 54 11.62 3.62 -6.68
N VAL A 55 12.90 3.96 -6.46
CA VAL A 55 13.36 5.32 -6.17
C VAL A 55 14.17 5.83 -7.36
N THR A 56 13.61 6.80 -8.09
CA THR A 56 14.18 7.35 -9.32
C THR A 56 14.72 8.74 -9.10
N CYS A 57 16.02 8.93 -9.32
CA CYS A 57 16.65 10.25 -9.26
C CYS A 57 16.10 11.15 -10.37
N THR A 58 15.62 12.35 -10.01
CA THR A 58 15.06 13.29 -10.99
C THR A 58 16.11 13.96 -11.86
N ASN A 59 17.36 14.00 -11.41
CA ASN A 59 18.47 14.61 -12.15
C ASN A 59 19.02 13.68 -13.26
N CYS A 60 19.37 12.44 -12.92
CA CYS A 60 20.04 11.51 -13.86
C CYS A 60 19.17 10.35 -14.35
N GLY A 61 17.95 10.19 -13.83
CA GLY A 61 17.03 9.11 -14.18
C GLY A 61 17.41 7.72 -13.68
N PHE A 62 18.50 7.57 -12.89
CA PHE A 62 18.85 6.29 -12.29
C PHE A 62 17.77 5.88 -11.27
N SER A 63 17.30 4.63 -11.39
CA SER A 63 16.32 4.05 -10.49
C SER A 63 16.97 2.95 -9.64
N SER A 64 16.78 3.04 -8.33
CA SER A 64 17.06 1.97 -7.38
C SER A 64 15.76 1.21 -7.07
N THR A 65 15.80 -0.13 -7.10
CA THR A 65 14.63 -0.99 -6.91
C THR A 65 14.83 -1.90 -5.70
N THR A 66 13.83 -1.93 -4.81
CA THR A 66 13.79 -2.81 -3.64
C THR A 66 12.51 -3.65 -3.66
N PHE A 67 12.61 -4.91 -3.23
CA PHE A 67 11.46 -5.82 -3.10
C PHE A 67 11.16 -6.08 -1.62
N GLU A 68 9.91 -5.93 -1.22
CA GLU A 68 9.47 -6.01 0.17
C GLU A 68 8.31 -7.00 0.28
N PRO A 69 8.45 -8.09 1.06
CA PRO A 69 7.32 -8.97 1.37
C PRO A 69 6.21 -8.22 2.11
N CYS A 70 4.95 -8.52 1.80
CA CYS A 70 3.80 -7.94 2.49
C CYS A 70 2.74 -9.01 2.79
N MET A 71 2.01 -8.84 3.89
CA MET A 71 0.85 -9.68 4.24
C MET A 71 -0.48 -8.93 4.07
N ASP A 72 -0.41 -7.60 4.13
CA ASP A 72 -1.51 -6.68 3.92
C ASP A 72 -1.00 -5.38 3.26
N ILE A 73 -1.93 -4.62 2.70
CA ILE A 73 -1.66 -3.29 2.15
C ILE A 73 -2.51 -2.27 2.93
N SER A 74 -1.82 -1.38 3.63
CA SER A 74 -2.45 -0.30 4.39
C SER A 74 -2.65 0.95 3.52
N LEU A 75 -3.91 1.29 3.26
CA LEU A 75 -4.33 2.34 2.32
C LEU A 75 -4.81 3.60 3.04
N ASP A 76 -4.37 4.75 2.56
CA ASP A 76 -4.84 6.05 3.04
C ASP A 76 -6.20 6.40 2.41
N LEU A 77 -7.13 6.91 3.23
CA LEU A 77 -8.38 7.47 2.74
C LEU A 77 -8.16 8.88 2.20
N ASP A 78 -8.76 9.17 1.04
CA ASP A 78 -8.86 10.54 0.57
C ASP A 78 -9.87 11.27 1.45
N SER A 79 -9.39 11.94 2.49
CA SER A 79 -10.16 12.96 3.19
C SER A 79 -10.27 14.11 2.19
N GLY A 80 -11.47 14.42 1.67
CA GLY A 80 -11.72 15.45 0.64
C GLY A 80 -11.24 16.88 0.97
N HIS A 81 -10.44 17.06 2.02
CA HIS A 81 -9.57 18.21 2.19
C HIS A 81 -8.40 18.14 1.22
N ASN A 82 -8.48 19.03 0.25
CA ASN A 82 -7.44 19.36 -0.70
C ASN A 82 -6.18 19.92 -0.01
N ASN A 83 -5.45 19.10 0.75
CA ASN A 83 -4.09 19.40 1.16
C ASN A 83 -3.16 19.03 0.00
N TYR A 84 -3.18 19.85 -1.05
CA TYR A 84 -2.01 20.04 -1.90
C TYR A 84 -0.93 20.72 -1.05
N LEU A 85 -0.20 19.93 -0.28
CA LEU A 85 1.22 20.22 -0.07
C LEU A 85 1.93 19.62 -1.28
N GLY A 86 2.22 20.48 -2.27
CA GLY A 86 3.09 20.14 -3.39
C GLY A 86 2.53 20.47 -4.76
N VAL A 87 3.16 21.47 -5.38
CA VAL A 87 3.22 21.78 -6.81
C VAL A 87 2.10 22.69 -7.36
N ALA A 88 2.46 23.97 -7.46
CA ALA A 88 1.91 24.89 -8.44
C ALA A 88 2.21 24.34 -9.85
N ASN A 89 1.16 24.06 -10.63
CA ASN A 89 1.28 23.89 -12.07
C ASN A 89 1.16 25.28 -12.72
N PRO A 90 2.00 25.63 -13.71
CA PRO A 90 1.87 26.92 -14.41
C PRO A 90 0.55 26.95 -15.20
N LYS A 91 -0.19 28.06 -15.02
CA LYS A 91 -1.45 28.37 -15.70
C LYS A 91 -1.28 28.27 -17.23
N PRO A 92 -2.19 27.61 -17.97
CA PRO A 92 -2.45 28.00 -19.34
C PRO A 92 -3.40 29.21 -19.36
N HIS A 93 -3.07 30.18 -20.21
CA HIS A 93 -3.83 31.40 -20.45
C HIS A 93 -5.29 31.12 -20.81
N ALA A 94 -6.17 31.99 -20.29
CA ALA A 94 -7.62 31.95 -20.39
C ALA A 94 -8.19 32.06 -21.81
N ARG A 95 -9.40 31.52 -22.01
CA ARG A 95 -10.49 32.25 -22.67
C ARG A 95 -11.87 31.83 -22.11
N ASN A 96 -12.73 32.84 -22.07
CA ASN A 96 -13.95 33.00 -21.28
C ASN A 96 -15.06 31.97 -21.50
N GLY A 97 -15.82 31.74 -20.42
CA GLY A 97 -17.24 32.05 -20.43
C GLY A 97 -18.20 30.86 -20.37
N GLU A 98 -18.31 30.21 -19.22
CA GLU A 98 -19.55 29.55 -18.78
C GLU A 98 -19.49 29.34 -17.26
N ARG A 99 -20.40 30.01 -16.53
CA ARG A 99 -20.60 29.78 -15.09
C ARG A 99 -21.29 28.43 -14.93
N SER A 100 -20.52 27.34 -14.97
CA SER A 100 -21.01 26.06 -14.47
C SER A 100 -21.05 26.14 -12.95
N VAL A 101 -22.26 26.06 -12.39
CA VAL A 101 -22.54 25.85 -10.98
C VAL A 101 -21.83 24.58 -10.55
N ALA A 102 -20.60 24.70 -10.05
CA ALA A 102 -19.84 23.59 -9.50
C ALA A 102 -20.46 23.24 -8.14
N GLY A 103 -21.49 22.39 -8.21
CA GLY A 103 -22.13 21.80 -7.06
C GLY A 103 -21.10 21.13 -6.14
N MET A 104 -21.39 21.21 -4.85
CA MET A 104 -20.67 20.57 -3.75
C MET A 104 -20.73 19.04 -3.91
N SER A 105 -20.00 18.47 -4.87
CA SER A 105 -19.87 17.03 -5.01
C SER A 105 -18.90 16.57 -3.93
N SER A 106 -19.46 16.06 -2.83
CA SER A 106 -18.73 15.25 -1.86
C SER A 106 -17.98 14.18 -2.65
N LYS A 107 -16.66 14.35 -2.77
CA LYS A 107 -15.80 13.47 -3.56
C LYS A 107 -15.84 12.09 -2.90
N VAL A 108 -16.58 11.17 -3.49
CA VAL A 108 -16.75 9.81 -2.96
C VAL A 108 -15.39 9.10 -3.02
N SER A 109 -14.89 8.66 -1.87
CA SER A 109 -13.66 7.88 -1.79
C SER A 109 -13.94 6.43 -2.20
N THR A 110 -13.15 5.90 -3.13
CA THR A 110 -13.28 4.51 -3.61
C THR A 110 -12.00 3.73 -3.34
N LEU A 111 -12.11 2.42 -3.15
CA LEU A 111 -10.95 1.53 -2.97
C LEU A 111 -9.96 1.64 -4.14
N MET A 112 -10.48 1.76 -5.36
CA MET A 112 -9.68 1.93 -6.57
C MET A 112 -8.83 3.21 -6.51
N ARG A 113 -9.41 4.34 -6.06
CA ARG A 113 -8.67 5.59 -5.88
C ARG A 113 -7.60 5.47 -4.79
N CYS A 114 -7.88 4.74 -3.72
CA CYS A 114 -6.90 4.46 -2.67
C CYS A 114 -5.72 3.62 -3.18
N LEU A 115 -5.98 2.57 -3.97
CA LEU A 115 -4.95 1.74 -4.60
C LEU A 115 -4.14 2.53 -5.63
N GLU A 116 -4.80 3.32 -6.47
CA GLU A 116 -4.12 4.21 -7.42
C GLU A 116 -3.18 5.18 -6.70
N ARG A 117 -3.64 5.79 -5.59
CA ARG A 117 -2.81 6.67 -4.77
C ARG A 117 -1.63 5.94 -4.16
N PHE A 118 -1.84 4.73 -3.65
CA PHE A 118 -0.76 3.88 -3.11
C PHE A 118 0.31 3.57 -4.15
N THR A 119 -0.08 3.32 -5.41
CA THR A 119 0.86 3.01 -6.50
C THR A 119 1.34 4.23 -7.30
N ARG A 120 0.91 5.44 -6.94
CA ARG A 120 1.28 6.66 -7.66
C ARG A 120 2.71 7.05 -7.31
N ALA A 121 3.48 7.48 -8.31
CA ALA A 121 4.78 8.07 -8.06
C ALA A 121 4.63 9.38 -7.25
N GLU A 122 5.37 9.50 -6.17
CA GLU A 122 5.40 10.67 -5.29
C GLU A 122 6.83 11.24 -5.22
N ARG A 123 6.95 12.55 -5.07
CA ARG A 123 8.24 13.19 -4.82
C ARG A 123 8.58 13.02 -3.35
N LEU A 124 9.81 12.59 -3.06
CA LEU A 124 10.33 12.65 -1.69
C LEU A 124 10.46 14.11 -1.26
N ASP A 125 10.18 14.39 0.01
CA ASP A 125 10.25 15.75 0.57
C ASP A 125 11.64 16.37 0.38
N ALA A 126 11.70 17.71 0.34
CA ALA A 126 12.95 18.45 0.11
C ALA A 126 14.01 18.17 1.19
N GLU A 127 13.56 17.84 2.40
CA GLU A 127 14.39 17.44 3.54
C GLU A 127 14.81 15.96 3.48
N GLN A 128 14.13 15.14 2.67
CA GLN A 128 14.33 13.70 2.52
C GLN A 128 15.03 13.35 1.19
N LYS A 129 15.95 14.19 0.71
CA LYS A 129 16.73 13.90 -0.50
C LYS A 129 17.45 12.54 -0.40
N TYR A 130 17.29 11.74 -1.44
CA TYR A 130 17.89 10.42 -1.54
C TYR A 130 19.31 10.50 -2.11
N PHE A 131 20.23 9.68 -1.61
CA PHE A 131 21.59 9.64 -2.13
C PHE A 131 21.62 8.89 -3.46
N CYS A 132 21.90 9.60 -4.55
CA CYS A 132 21.99 8.99 -5.87
C CYS A 132 23.38 8.37 -6.08
N GLU A 133 23.44 7.07 -6.31
CA GLU A 133 24.70 6.35 -6.54
C GLU A 133 25.42 6.76 -7.82
N ARG A 134 24.69 7.31 -8.81
CA ARG A 134 25.26 7.78 -10.07
C ARG A 134 25.79 9.21 -9.97
N CYS A 135 25.01 10.12 -9.36
CA CYS A 135 25.44 11.50 -9.14
C CYS A 135 26.43 11.66 -7.98
N LYS A 136 26.51 10.65 -7.09
CA LYS A 136 27.32 10.66 -5.85
C LYS A 136 26.95 11.79 -4.88
N GLU A 137 25.70 12.25 -4.91
CA GLU A 137 25.19 13.30 -4.04
C GLU A 137 23.68 13.11 -3.73
N ARG A 138 23.18 13.87 -2.76
CA ARG A 138 21.76 13.86 -2.38
C ARG A 138 20.92 14.64 -3.38
N GLN A 139 20.01 13.92 -4.02
CA GLN A 139 19.17 14.44 -5.10
C GLN A 139 17.69 14.33 -4.76
N GLU A 140 16.90 15.18 -5.39
CA GLU A 140 15.46 14.99 -5.44
C GLU A 140 15.17 13.67 -6.18
N SER A 141 14.17 12.94 -5.69
CA SER A 141 13.84 11.62 -6.22
C SER A 141 12.34 11.37 -6.17
N LEU A 142 11.86 10.58 -7.12
CA LEU A 142 10.51 10.05 -7.15
C LEU A 142 10.51 8.66 -6.53
N LYS A 143 9.65 8.41 -5.55
CA LYS A 143 9.37 7.09 -5.02
C LYS A 143 8.06 6.57 -5.59
N GLN A 144 8.03 5.30 -5.99
CA GLN A 144 6.81 4.66 -6.45
C GLN A 144 6.72 3.23 -5.92
N MET A 145 5.58 2.90 -5.33
CA MET A 145 5.24 1.52 -4.96
C MET A 145 4.45 0.85 -6.09
N SER A 146 4.62 -0.46 -6.26
CA SER A 146 3.81 -1.30 -7.14
C SER A 146 3.75 -2.72 -6.61
N ILE A 147 2.82 -3.53 -7.10
CA ILE A 147 2.67 -4.93 -6.67
C ILE A 147 3.43 -5.82 -7.66
N ARG A 148 4.47 -6.50 -7.18
CA ARG A 148 5.27 -7.45 -7.99
C ARG A 148 4.63 -8.83 -8.01
N ARG A 149 4.20 -9.33 -6.85
CA ARG A 149 3.55 -10.64 -6.70
C ARG A 149 2.28 -10.48 -5.87
N LEU A 150 1.15 -10.92 -6.42
CA LEU A 150 -0.14 -10.92 -5.73
C LEU A 150 -0.26 -12.14 -4.81
N PRO A 151 -0.86 -11.99 -3.61
CA PRO A 151 -1.22 -13.14 -2.78
C PRO A 151 -2.48 -13.85 -3.33
N LEU A 152 -2.79 -15.05 -2.80
CA LEU A 152 -4.06 -15.73 -3.07
C LEU A 152 -5.24 -14.99 -2.42
N VAL A 153 -5.00 -14.39 -1.25
CA VAL A 153 -5.92 -13.51 -0.54
C VAL A 153 -5.26 -12.16 -0.28
N SER A 154 -5.80 -11.11 -0.89
CA SER A 154 -5.39 -9.73 -0.66
C SER A 154 -6.12 -9.13 0.54
N CYS A 155 -5.35 -8.67 1.52
CA CYS A 155 -5.84 -7.98 2.71
C CYS A 155 -5.59 -6.48 2.57
N PHE A 156 -6.65 -5.67 2.61
CA PHE A 156 -6.54 -4.22 2.62
C PHE A 156 -6.97 -3.65 3.97
N HIS A 157 -6.08 -2.91 4.60
CA HIS A 157 -6.36 -2.15 5.81
C HIS A 157 -6.58 -0.69 5.45
N ILE A 158 -7.72 -0.13 5.85
CA ILE A 158 -8.06 1.26 5.59
C ILE A 158 -7.65 2.12 6.79
N LYS A 159 -6.68 3.01 6.59
CA LYS A 159 -6.16 3.90 7.64
C LYS A 159 -7.18 4.99 7.99
N ARG A 160 -8.12 4.66 8.87
CA ARG A 160 -9.20 5.54 9.34
C ARG A 160 -8.78 6.44 10.50
N PHE A 161 -7.55 6.95 10.52
CA PHE A 161 -7.06 7.80 11.59
C PHE A 161 -6.30 9.00 11.01
N GLU A 162 -6.55 10.16 11.62
CA GLU A 162 -5.88 11.40 11.30
C GLU A 162 -5.27 11.95 12.59
N HIS A 163 -3.97 12.23 12.59
CA HIS A 163 -3.29 12.83 13.73
C HIS A 163 -2.94 14.28 13.41
N SER A 164 -3.54 15.21 14.16
CA SER A 164 -3.19 16.61 14.07
C SER A 164 -2.13 16.95 15.10
N THR A 165 -0.91 17.22 14.64
CA THR A 165 0.20 17.71 15.48
C THR A 165 -0.10 19.08 16.07
N VAL A 166 -0.80 19.94 15.31
CA VAL A 166 -1.22 21.29 15.72
C VAL A 166 -2.21 21.23 16.87
N LYS A 167 -3.23 20.38 16.76
CA LYS A 167 -4.27 20.24 17.78
C LYS A 167 -3.96 19.18 18.85
N LYS A 168 -2.82 18.49 18.75
CA LYS A 168 -2.40 17.33 19.58
C LYS A 168 -3.55 16.33 19.80
N MET A 169 -4.31 16.05 18.76
CA MET A 169 -5.46 15.15 18.82
C MET A 169 -5.43 14.19 17.64
N SER A 170 -5.81 12.95 17.92
CA SER A 170 -6.11 11.93 16.92
C SER A 170 -7.61 11.80 16.78
N ARG A 171 -8.10 11.70 15.55
CA ARG A 171 -9.52 11.52 15.25
C ARG A 171 -9.71 10.38 14.27
N LYS A 172 -10.81 9.64 14.46
CA LYS A 172 -11.25 8.64 13.49
C LYS A 172 -11.81 9.31 12.23
N VAL A 173 -11.46 8.74 11.09
CA VAL A 173 -11.95 9.16 9.78
C VAL A 173 -13.15 8.28 9.39
N ASP A 174 -14.35 8.78 9.66
CA ASP A 174 -15.62 8.10 9.39
C ASP A 174 -16.18 8.40 7.99
N HIS A 175 -15.34 8.87 7.05
CA HIS A 175 -15.75 9.05 5.66
C HIS A 175 -16.12 7.70 5.02
N SER A 176 -17.20 7.69 4.24
CA SER A 176 -17.61 6.50 3.51
C SER A 176 -16.56 6.10 2.47
N LEU A 177 -16.32 4.80 2.34
CA LEU A 177 -15.44 4.21 1.34
C LEU A 177 -16.28 3.25 0.50
N GLN A 178 -16.37 3.51 -0.80
CA GLN A 178 -16.97 2.56 -1.73
C GLN A 178 -15.95 1.52 -2.16
N PHE A 179 -16.35 0.25 -2.15
CA PHE A 179 -15.52 -0.86 -2.59
C PHE A 179 -16.33 -1.78 -3.53
N PRO A 180 -15.69 -2.30 -4.60
CA PRO A 180 -16.37 -3.21 -5.52
C PRO A 180 -16.44 -4.63 -4.95
N PHE A 181 -17.30 -5.49 -5.49
CA PHE A 181 -17.31 -6.90 -5.10
C PHE A 181 -16.33 -7.73 -5.95
N SER A 182 -16.13 -7.33 -7.20
CA SER A 182 -15.05 -7.83 -8.07
C SER A 182 -14.00 -6.73 -8.25
N LEU A 183 -12.74 -7.04 -8.01
CA LEU A 183 -11.61 -6.12 -8.06
C LEU A 183 -10.57 -6.62 -9.07
N ASP A 184 -10.22 -5.77 -10.03
CA ASP A 184 -9.08 -6.02 -10.92
C ASP A 184 -7.83 -5.35 -10.36
N MET A 185 -6.80 -6.16 -10.10
CA MET A 185 -5.51 -5.71 -9.56
C MET A 185 -4.50 -5.36 -10.66
N THR A 186 -4.79 -5.67 -11.92
CA THR A 186 -3.89 -5.47 -13.07
C THR A 186 -3.29 -4.05 -13.14
N PRO A 187 -4.05 -2.95 -12.91
CA PRO A 187 -3.50 -1.60 -13.02
C PRO A 187 -2.40 -1.27 -11.98
N TYR A 188 -2.36 -2.03 -10.88
CA TYR A 188 -1.48 -1.79 -9.73
C TYR A 188 -0.21 -2.65 -9.78
N LEU A 189 -0.12 -3.55 -10.75
CA LEU A 189 1.03 -4.43 -10.93
C LEU A 189 2.25 -3.69 -11.47
N SER A 190 3.44 -4.11 -11.03
CA SER A 190 4.71 -3.58 -11.52
C SER A 190 4.83 -3.70 -13.04
N SER A 191 4.42 -4.83 -13.62
CA SER A 191 4.46 -5.09 -15.06
C SER A 191 3.61 -4.08 -15.84
N SER A 192 2.38 -3.82 -15.40
CA SER A 192 1.47 -2.85 -16.00
C SER A 192 1.99 -1.42 -15.90
N ILE A 193 2.47 -1.03 -14.72
CA ILE A 193 3.00 0.32 -14.47
C ILE A 193 4.26 0.58 -15.31
N LEU A 194 5.19 -0.38 -15.38
CA LEU A 194 6.40 -0.25 -16.19
C LEU A 194 6.09 -0.22 -17.68
N ARG A 195 5.20 -1.09 -18.16
CA ARG A 195 4.79 -1.11 -19.57
C ARG A 195 4.15 0.21 -19.98
N SER A 196 3.31 0.80 -19.12
CA SER A 196 2.70 2.11 -19.35
C SER A 196 3.76 3.22 -19.46
N ARG A 197 4.81 3.18 -18.63
CA ARG A 197 5.86 4.21 -18.64
C ARG A 197 6.87 4.09 -19.79
N TYR A 198 7.34 2.89 -20.07
CA TYR A 198 8.48 2.67 -20.98
C TYR A 198 8.08 2.02 -22.31
N GLY A 199 6.79 1.73 -22.51
CA GLY A 199 6.31 0.96 -23.64
C GLY A 199 6.89 -0.45 -23.67
N ASN A 200 6.96 -1.07 -24.85
CA ASN A 200 7.54 -2.40 -25.02
C ASN A 200 9.08 -2.43 -24.93
N ARG A 201 9.75 -1.35 -24.51
CA ARG A 201 11.22 -1.26 -24.43
C ARG A 201 11.79 -1.80 -23.11
N ILE A 202 11.19 -2.85 -22.56
CA ILE A 202 11.60 -3.42 -21.27
C ILE A 202 13.04 -3.90 -21.38
N PHE A 203 13.95 -3.30 -20.61
CA PHE A 203 15.34 -3.75 -20.51
C PHE A 203 15.40 -5.19 -19.96
N PRO A 204 16.37 -6.03 -20.38
CA PRO A 204 16.35 -7.48 -20.13
C PRO A 204 16.51 -7.93 -18.65
N SER A 205 16.47 -7.02 -17.68
CA SER A 205 16.72 -7.36 -16.27
C SER A 205 15.61 -8.18 -15.61
N GLU A 206 14.42 -8.26 -16.21
CA GLU A 206 13.33 -9.15 -15.73
C GLU A 206 13.32 -10.53 -16.41
N ALA A 207 14.16 -10.76 -17.42
CA ALA A 207 14.25 -12.05 -18.11
C ALA A 207 15.06 -13.12 -17.33
N CYS A 208 15.63 -12.76 -16.19
CA CYS A 208 16.38 -13.67 -15.31
C CYS A 208 15.56 -14.22 -14.15
N ASP A 209 14.28 -13.87 -14.04
CA ASP A 209 13.42 -14.31 -12.94
C ASP A 209 12.26 -15.17 -13.50
N PRO A 210 12.36 -16.51 -13.44
CA PRO A 210 11.31 -17.40 -13.94
C PRO A 210 9.96 -17.23 -13.21
N ASP A 211 9.92 -16.53 -12.07
CA ASP A 211 8.69 -16.20 -11.33
C ASP A 211 8.06 -14.85 -11.76
N ALA A 212 8.67 -14.11 -12.70
CA ALA A 212 8.23 -12.78 -13.14
C ALA A 212 6.92 -12.79 -13.95
N VAL A 213 6.60 -13.91 -14.58
CA VAL A 213 5.36 -14.09 -15.33
C VAL A 213 4.36 -14.77 -14.41
N SER A 214 3.86 -14.02 -13.44
CA SER A 214 2.68 -14.45 -12.68
C SER A 214 1.49 -14.46 -13.63
N GLU A 215 1.27 -15.58 -14.34
CA GLU A 215 0.00 -15.92 -15.01
C GLU A 215 -1.16 -16.13 -14.02
N LEU A 216 -0.95 -15.80 -12.73
CA LEU A 216 -2.02 -15.82 -11.75
C LEU A 216 -3.07 -14.76 -12.11
N PRO A 217 -4.36 -15.12 -12.03
CA PRO A 217 -5.45 -14.19 -12.26
C PRO A 217 -5.30 -12.95 -11.38
N SER A 218 -5.42 -11.77 -12.00
CA SER A 218 -5.43 -10.50 -11.29
C SER A 218 -6.84 -10.06 -10.89
N GLU A 219 -7.85 -10.89 -11.16
CA GLU A 219 -9.23 -10.69 -10.74
C GLU A 219 -9.48 -11.32 -9.36
N PHE A 220 -10.05 -10.53 -8.46
CA PHE A 220 -10.38 -10.93 -7.10
C PHE A 220 -11.85 -10.70 -6.79
N GLU A 221 -12.40 -11.52 -5.91
CA GLU A 221 -13.75 -11.38 -5.35
C GLU A 221 -13.66 -11.11 -3.86
N ILE A 222 -14.48 -10.18 -3.38
CA ILE A 222 -14.60 -9.90 -1.96
C ILE A 222 -15.35 -11.04 -1.26
N PHE A 223 -14.85 -11.46 -0.11
CA PHE A 223 -15.51 -12.45 0.72
C PHE A 223 -15.65 -12.05 2.19
N ALA A 224 -14.90 -11.06 2.67
CA ALA A 224 -15.07 -10.53 4.02
C ALA A 224 -14.85 -9.01 4.10
N VAL A 225 -15.67 -8.35 4.91
CA VAL A 225 -15.55 -6.93 5.26
C VAL A 225 -15.61 -6.80 6.78
N ILE A 226 -14.56 -6.27 7.39
CA ILE A 226 -14.57 -5.94 8.82
C ILE A 226 -14.87 -4.45 8.96
N THR A 227 -15.80 -4.12 9.85
CA THR A 227 -16.18 -2.74 10.16
C THR A 227 -15.91 -2.43 11.62
N HIS A 228 -15.65 -1.16 11.90
CA HIS A 228 -15.40 -0.67 13.25
C HIS A 228 -16.32 0.51 13.55
N SER A 229 -17.15 0.39 14.58
CA SER A 229 -17.97 1.48 15.11
C SER A 229 -17.36 2.01 16.41
N GLY A 230 -17.49 3.30 16.71
CA GLY A 230 -16.87 3.93 17.88
C GLY A 230 -15.64 4.78 17.57
N LYS A 231 -14.91 5.14 18.64
CA LYS A 231 -13.74 6.05 18.65
C LYS A 231 -12.44 5.27 18.45
N LEU A 232 -11.31 5.97 18.32
CA LEU A 232 -10.00 5.34 18.12
C LEU A 232 -9.55 4.46 19.29
N ASP A 233 -9.99 4.79 20.51
CA ASP A 233 -9.61 4.16 21.78
C ASP A 233 -10.63 3.13 22.28
N ALA A 234 -11.85 3.16 21.75
CA ALA A 234 -12.92 2.24 22.13
C ALA A 234 -13.95 2.11 21.01
N GLY A 235 -14.37 0.89 20.73
CA GLY A 235 -15.35 0.63 19.70
C GLY A 235 -15.79 -0.83 19.63
N HIS A 236 -16.50 -1.17 18.56
CA HIS A 236 -17.08 -2.47 18.32
C HIS A 236 -16.80 -2.94 16.88
N TYR A 237 -16.41 -4.20 16.74
CA TYR A 237 -16.09 -4.80 15.44
C TYR A 237 -17.21 -5.74 14.99
N VAL A 238 -17.65 -5.56 13.74
CA VAL A 238 -18.64 -6.43 13.11
C VAL A 238 -18.07 -6.88 11.78
N THR A 239 -18.25 -8.17 11.47
CA THR A 239 -17.76 -8.78 10.23
C THR A 239 -18.93 -9.08 9.30
N TYR A 240 -18.80 -8.73 8.03
CA TYR A 240 -19.67 -9.19 6.97
C TYR A 240 -18.94 -10.28 6.18
N LEU A 241 -19.53 -11.47 6.09
CA LEU A 241 -18.98 -12.61 5.37
C LEU A 241 -19.87 -12.96 4.17
N ARG A 242 -19.24 -13.26 3.03
CA ARG A 242 -19.90 -13.76 1.83
C ARG A 242 -19.66 -15.26 1.72
N LEU A 243 -20.73 -16.04 1.78
CA LEU A 243 -20.71 -17.50 1.61
C LEU A 243 -21.81 -17.89 0.63
N ASN A 244 -21.48 -18.69 -0.38
CA ASN A 244 -22.43 -19.16 -1.40
C ASN A 244 -23.26 -18.01 -2.01
N ASN A 245 -22.59 -16.90 -2.33
CA ASN A 245 -23.21 -15.66 -2.83
C ASN A 245 -24.27 -15.03 -1.92
N GLN A 246 -24.32 -15.38 -0.64
CA GLN A 246 -25.14 -14.75 0.37
C GLN A 246 -24.26 -14.04 1.40
N TRP A 247 -24.76 -12.91 1.90
CA TRP A 247 -24.04 -12.12 2.91
C TRP A 247 -24.61 -12.34 4.30
N TYR A 248 -23.70 -12.45 5.26
CA TYR A 248 -24.00 -12.63 6.67
C TYR A 248 -23.28 -11.56 7.49
N ARG A 249 -24.01 -10.89 8.38
CA ARG A 249 -23.47 -10.00 9.39
C ARG A 249 -23.23 -10.81 10.66
N CYS A 250 -21.97 -10.94 11.05
CA CYS A 250 -21.52 -11.60 12.26
C CYS A 250 -21.19 -10.53 13.31
N ASP A 251 -22.04 -10.41 14.31
CA ASP A 251 -21.99 -9.46 15.41
C ASP A 251 -21.96 -10.24 16.73
N ASP A 252 -20.75 -10.53 17.21
CA ASP A 252 -20.48 -11.44 18.32
C ASP A 252 -21.20 -12.81 18.14
N ALA A 253 -22.17 -13.11 19.00
CA ALA A 253 -22.94 -14.35 18.97
C ALA A 253 -24.03 -14.36 17.89
N TRP A 254 -24.31 -13.23 17.24
CA TRP A 254 -25.43 -13.07 16.33
C TRP A 254 -24.96 -13.11 14.88
N VAL A 255 -25.43 -14.12 14.14
CA VAL A 255 -25.20 -14.25 12.70
C VAL A 255 -26.52 -14.04 11.97
N THR A 256 -26.63 -12.96 11.22
CA THR A 256 -27.85 -12.62 10.49
C THR A 256 -27.57 -12.46 9.00
N ARG A 257 -28.48 -12.96 8.16
CA ARG A 257 -28.39 -12.74 6.72
C ARG A 257 -28.71 -11.27 6.40
N VAL A 258 -27.93 -10.67 5.51
CA VAL A 258 -28.10 -9.28 5.06
C VAL A 258 -28.04 -9.19 3.53
N ASP A 259 -28.53 -8.08 2.98
CA ASP A 259 -28.42 -7.79 1.56
C ASP A 259 -27.07 -7.16 1.18
N GLU A 260 -26.75 -7.16 -0.12
CA GLU A 260 -25.52 -6.54 -0.62
C GLU A 260 -25.46 -5.02 -0.36
N HIS A 261 -26.61 -4.35 -0.36
CA HIS A 261 -26.70 -2.91 -0.20
C HIS A 261 -26.22 -2.47 1.19
N THR A 262 -26.57 -3.23 2.21
CA THR A 262 -26.13 -3.07 3.59
C THR A 262 -24.61 -3.19 3.69
N VAL A 263 -24.03 -4.20 3.03
CA VAL A 263 -22.58 -4.41 3.01
C VAL A 263 -21.86 -3.27 2.30
N ARG A 264 -22.33 -2.85 1.13
CA ARG A 264 -21.73 -1.73 0.36
C ARG A 264 -21.79 -0.38 1.08
N SER A 265 -22.81 -0.19 1.92
CA SER A 265 -22.99 1.03 2.71
C SER A 265 -22.20 1.02 4.02
N SER A 266 -21.57 -0.11 4.35
CA SER A 266 -20.84 -0.29 5.60
C SER A 266 -19.51 0.47 5.62
N GLN A 267 -19.09 0.92 6.81
CA GLN A 267 -17.81 1.62 6.99
C GLN A 267 -16.66 0.62 7.08
N ALA A 268 -16.24 0.10 5.92
CA ALA A 268 -15.17 -0.89 5.81
C ALA A 268 -13.86 -0.41 6.46
N TYR A 269 -13.36 -1.17 7.41
CA TYR A 269 -12.08 -0.97 8.08
C TYR A 269 -11.00 -1.92 7.51
N MET A 270 -11.35 -3.20 7.33
CA MET A 270 -10.53 -4.15 6.58
C MET A 270 -11.36 -4.84 5.51
N LEU A 271 -10.74 -5.11 4.36
CA LEU A 271 -11.36 -5.77 3.23
C LEU A 271 -10.52 -6.98 2.84
N PHE A 272 -11.16 -8.12 2.61
CA PHE A 272 -10.51 -9.37 2.20
C PHE A 272 -11.04 -9.83 0.85
N TYR A 273 -10.11 -9.95 -0.08
CA TYR A 273 -10.36 -10.31 -1.47
C TYR A 273 -9.61 -11.60 -1.78
N VAL A 274 -10.28 -12.60 -2.34
CA VAL A 274 -9.67 -13.86 -2.77
C VAL A 274 -9.58 -13.89 -4.29
N GLN A 275 -8.55 -14.53 -4.86
CA GLN A 275 -8.47 -14.73 -6.30
C GLN A 275 -9.75 -15.41 -6.82
N LYS A 276 -10.32 -14.84 -7.87
CA LYS A 276 -11.65 -15.20 -8.37
C LYS A 276 -11.76 -16.65 -8.80
N THR A 277 -10.69 -17.20 -9.37
CA THR A 277 -10.61 -18.63 -9.74
C THR A 277 -10.70 -19.57 -8.54
N LEU A 278 -10.19 -19.16 -7.37
CA LEU A 278 -10.31 -19.93 -6.13
C LEU A 278 -11.69 -19.78 -5.52
N TYR A 279 -12.29 -18.59 -5.59
CA TYR A 279 -13.65 -18.35 -5.11
C TYR A 279 -14.67 -19.25 -5.81
N TYR A 280 -14.65 -19.31 -7.14
CA TYR A 280 -15.61 -20.15 -7.88
C TYR A 280 -15.44 -21.64 -7.59
N LYS A 281 -14.19 -22.13 -7.52
CA LYS A 281 -13.91 -23.53 -7.13
C LYS A 281 -14.47 -23.87 -5.75
N ALA A 282 -14.46 -22.93 -4.81
CA ALA A 282 -15.02 -23.14 -3.47
C ALA A 282 -16.55 -23.17 -3.50
N CYS A 283 -17.19 -22.24 -4.23
CA CYS A 283 -18.64 -22.20 -4.36
C CYS A 283 -19.20 -23.42 -5.11
N GLU A 284 -18.53 -23.90 -6.15
CA GLU A 284 -18.94 -25.11 -6.89
C GLU A 284 -18.91 -26.35 -6.00
N ARG A 285 -17.87 -26.50 -5.16
CA ARG A 285 -17.78 -27.62 -4.21
C ARG A 285 -18.91 -27.57 -3.17
N ALA A 286 -19.18 -26.39 -2.62
CA ALA A 286 -20.25 -26.21 -1.64
C ALA A 286 -21.66 -26.40 -2.22
N ALA A 287 -21.82 -26.29 -3.55
CA ALA A 287 -23.08 -26.57 -4.24
C ALA A 287 -23.24 -28.05 -4.64
N ALA A 288 -22.15 -28.83 -4.60
CA ALA A 288 -22.13 -30.26 -4.93
C ALA A 288 -22.31 -31.17 -3.69
N GLU A 289 -22.25 -30.60 -2.48
CA GLU A 289 -22.52 -31.25 -1.19
C GLU A 289 -23.95 -30.97 -0.72
#